data_AF-A0A6L7PXL3-F1
#
_entry.id   AF-A0A6L7PXL3-F1
#
_cell.length_a   1.000
_cell.length_b   1.000
_cell.length_c   1.000
_cell.angle_alpha   90.00
_cell.angle_beta   90.00
_cell.angle_gamma   90.00
#
_symmetry.space_group_name_H-M   'P 1'
#
loop_
_entity.id
_entity.type
_entity.pdbx_description
1 polymer ?
#
loop_
_entity_poly.entity_id
_entity_poly.type
_entity_poly.pdbx_seq_one_letter_code
_entity_poly.pdbx_strand_id
1 'polypeptide(L)'
;MVDQLEAVRGPDFVARIRGYIADGVPFMPAPTTAEEIAARWAITDPEDQAFMLPRLSPQPTLTFSQPVRTGRPEAAELRREFVLCSESGFESVAERAAASGWGVHHIDTGHDPMITAPGELAEILLGIADSRTA
;
A
#
# COMPACT_ATOMS: atom_id res chain seq x y z
N MET A 1 4.25 1.75 -16.43
CA MET A 1 3.72 1.37 -15.10
C MET A 1 4.46 2.08 -13.99
N VAL A 2 5.81 2.06 -13.99
CA VAL A 2 6.63 2.84 -13.05
C VAL A 2 6.23 4.32 -12.97
N ASP A 3 5.87 4.96 -14.09
CA ASP A 3 5.48 6.38 -14.10
C ASP A 3 4.18 6.66 -13.31
N GLN A 4 3.30 5.66 -13.14
CA GLN A 4 2.09 5.80 -12.33
C GLN A 4 2.39 5.89 -10.84
N LEU A 5 3.56 5.41 -10.40
CA LEU A 5 3.98 5.46 -9.00
C LEU A 5 4.33 6.88 -8.58
N GLU A 6 4.66 7.78 -9.51
CA GLU A 6 5.06 9.15 -9.16
C GLU A 6 3.89 9.91 -8.52
N ALA A 7 2.70 9.73 -9.07
CA ALA A 7 1.46 10.30 -8.54
C ALA A 7 1.02 9.71 -7.19
N VAL A 8 1.68 8.66 -6.72
CA VAL A 8 1.27 7.88 -5.53
C VAL A 8 2.34 7.85 -4.44
N ARG A 9 3.62 7.80 -4.81
CA ARG A 9 4.77 7.65 -3.89
C ARG A 9 5.84 8.71 -4.10
N GLY A 10 5.60 9.67 -5.01
CA GLY A 10 6.50 10.78 -5.28
C GLY A 10 7.72 10.43 -6.16
N PRO A 11 8.44 11.45 -6.64
CA PRO A 11 9.53 11.29 -7.60
C PRO A 11 10.74 10.53 -7.04
N ASP A 12 11.05 10.69 -5.75
CA ASP A 12 12.22 10.04 -5.12
C ASP A 12 12.07 8.52 -5.06
N PHE A 13 10.87 8.05 -4.71
CA PHE A 13 10.57 6.62 -4.74
C PHE A 13 10.70 6.09 -6.17
N VAL A 14 10.09 6.79 -7.14
CA VAL A 14 10.15 6.40 -8.56
C VAL A 14 11.57 6.35 -9.10
N ALA A 15 12.40 7.35 -8.78
CA ALA A 15 13.80 7.37 -9.18
C ALA A 15 14.56 6.15 -8.65
N ARG A 16 14.32 5.77 -7.38
CA ARG A 16 14.91 4.56 -6.79
C ARG A 16 14.46 3.29 -7.52
N ILE A 17 13.17 3.14 -7.79
CA ILE A 17 12.63 1.99 -8.56
C ILE A 17 13.25 1.93 -9.96
N ARG A 18 13.36 3.07 -10.65
CA ARG A 18 14.02 3.14 -11.97
C ARG A 18 15.49 2.74 -11.90
N GLY A 19 16.21 3.15 -10.87
CA GLY A 19 17.59 2.73 -10.62
C GLY A 19 17.71 1.21 -10.54
N TYR A 20 16.93 0.57 -9.67
CA TYR A 20 16.94 -0.90 -9.55
C TYR A 20 16.60 -1.61 -10.87
N ILE A 21 15.67 -1.08 -11.66
CA ILE A 21 15.34 -1.64 -12.98
C ILE A 21 16.53 -1.49 -13.95
N ALA A 22 17.12 -0.30 -14.02
CA ALA A 22 18.21 0.01 -14.94
C ALA A 22 19.47 -0.81 -14.62
N ASP A 23 19.74 -1.03 -13.34
CA ASP A 23 20.87 -1.83 -12.84
C ASP A 23 20.62 -3.35 -12.93
N GLY A 24 19.45 -3.77 -13.41
CA GLY A 24 19.10 -5.18 -13.54
C GLY A 24 18.93 -5.91 -12.21
N VAL A 25 18.65 -5.19 -11.11
CA VAL A 25 18.43 -5.76 -9.79
C VAL A 25 17.11 -6.55 -9.81
N PRO A 26 17.13 -7.88 -9.66
CA PRO A 26 15.92 -8.70 -9.83
C PRO A 26 14.94 -8.56 -8.67
N PHE A 27 15.46 -8.30 -7.47
CA PHE A 27 14.68 -8.09 -6.25
C PHE A 27 15.24 -6.91 -5.47
N MET A 28 14.38 -5.94 -5.17
CA MET A 28 14.74 -4.80 -4.34
C MET A 28 14.91 -5.25 -2.89
N PRO A 29 15.95 -4.78 -2.19
CA PRO A 29 16.19 -5.19 -0.81
C PRO A 29 15.06 -4.72 0.11
N ALA A 30 14.62 -5.65 0.97
CA ALA A 30 13.75 -5.33 2.08
C ALA A 30 14.48 -4.46 3.11
N PRO A 31 13.75 -3.70 3.95
CA PRO A 31 14.32 -3.10 5.14
C PRO A 31 15.05 -4.13 6.01
N THR A 32 16.21 -3.73 6.50
CA THR A 32 17.07 -4.54 7.38
C THR A 32 17.20 -3.95 8.78
N THR A 33 16.71 -2.72 8.98
CA THR A 33 16.73 -2.02 10.28
C THR A 33 15.35 -1.45 10.63
N ALA A 34 15.12 -1.23 11.92
CA ALA A 34 13.97 -0.51 12.44
C ALA A 34 13.82 0.90 11.84
N GLU A 35 14.94 1.59 11.65
CA GLU A 35 14.99 2.93 11.05
C GLU A 35 14.51 2.90 9.59
N GLU A 36 14.87 1.88 8.83
CA GLU A 36 14.37 1.70 7.46
C GLU A 36 12.87 1.38 7.42
N ILE A 37 12.34 0.62 8.39
CA ILE A 37 10.91 0.35 8.54
C ILE A 37 10.15 1.65 8.79
N ALA A 38 10.60 2.43 9.78
CA ALA A 38 10.02 3.73 10.11
C ALA A 38 10.06 4.68 8.90
N ALA A 39 11.19 4.79 8.22
CA ALA A 39 11.34 5.69 7.08
C ALA A 39 10.49 5.30 5.86
N ARG A 40 10.20 4.01 5.65
CA ARG A 40 9.45 3.54 4.47
C ARG A 40 7.95 3.43 4.70
N TRP A 41 7.54 3.17 5.94
CA TRP A 41 6.16 2.79 6.28
C TRP A 41 5.58 3.54 7.48
N ALA A 42 6.32 4.47 8.09
CA ALA A 42 5.93 5.21 9.29
C ALA A 42 5.64 4.33 10.53
N ILE A 43 6.07 3.06 10.50
CA ILE A 43 5.88 2.14 11.62
C ILE A 43 7.03 2.36 12.61
N THR A 44 6.71 2.98 13.75
CA THR A 44 7.69 3.40 14.77
C THR A 44 7.65 2.60 16.07
N ASP A 45 6.60 1.79 16.30
CA ASP A 45 6.51 0.93 17.46
C ASP A 45 7.62 -0.16 17.41
N PRO A 46 8.49 -0.24 18.44
CA PRO A 46 9.54 -1.25 18.49
C PRO A 46 9.03 -2.69 18.46
N GLU A 47 7.85 -2.98 19.01
CA GLU A 47 7.26 -4.32 19.00
C GLU A 47 6.84 -4.73 17.58
N ASP A 48 6.19 -3.83 16.85
CA ASP A 48 5.83 -4.04 15.45
C ASP A 48 7.07 -4.19 14.56
N GLN A 49 8.08 -3.33 14.77
CA GLN A 49 9.34 -3.43 14.03
C GLN A 49 10.05 -4.77 14.30
N ALA A 50 10.08 -5.22 15.55
CA ALA A 50 10.65 -6.51 15.92
C ALA A 50 9.85 -7.69 15.33
N PHE A 51 8.52 -7.54 15.22
CA PHE A 51 7.68 -8.51 14.52
C PHE A 51 7.99 -8.55 13.02
N MET A 52 8.13 -7.40 12.37
CA MET A 52 8.32 -7.28 10.93
C MET A 52 9.69 -7.77 10.48
N LEU A 53 10.78 -7.33 11.10
CA LEU A 53 12.16 -7.56 10.65
C LEU A 53 12.46 -9.01 10.20
N PRO A 54 12.16 -10.06 10.97
CA PRO A 54 12.45 -11.44 10.55
C PRO A 54 11.51 -11.99 9.46
N ARG A 55 10.46 -11.25 9.08
CA ARG A 55 9.41 -11.66 8.13
C ARG A 55 9.48 -10.91 6.79
N LEU A 56 10.29 -9.86 6.69
CA LEU A 56 10.44 -9.08 5.47
C LEU A 56 11.29 -9.82 4.43
N SER A 57 10.89 -9.74 3.17
CA SER A 57 11.59 -10.36 2.04
C SER A 57 11.76 -9.37 0.87
N PRO A 58 12.82 -9.51 0.06
CA PRO A 58 13.01 -8.68 -1.12
C PRO A 58 11.80 -8.66 -2.07
N GLN A 59 11.46 -7.47 -2.60
CA GLN A 59 10.33 -7.27 -3.53
C GLN A 59 10.80 -7.46 -4.97
N PRO A 60 10.17 -8.34 -5.78
CA PRO A 60 10.57 -8.52 -7.19
C PRO A 60 10.40 -7.23 -7.98
N THR A 61 11.45 -6.78 -8.65
CA THR A 61 11.45 -5.49 -9.38
C THR A 61 10.44 -5.49 -10.54
N LEU A 62 10.13 -6.65 -11.11
CA LEU A 62 9.13 -6.81 -12.17
C LEU A 62 7.72 -6.37 -11.76
N THR A 63 7.39 -6.35 -10.47
CA THR A 63 6.06 -5.87 -10.01
C THR A 63 5.82 -4.38 -10.31
N PHE A 64 6.87 -3.62 -10.62
CA PHE A 64 6.78 -2.19 -10.96
C PHE A 64 6.88 -1.92 -12.47
N SER A 65 7.51 -2.81 -13.24
CA SER A 65 7.77 -2.61 -14.67
C SER A 65 6.86 -3.42 -15.59
N GLN A 66 6.38 -4.58 -15.15
CA GLN A 66 5.57 -5.46 -15.99
C GLN A 66 4.20 -4.85 -16.31
N PRO A 67 3.82 -4.68 -17.59
CA PRO A 67 2.52 -4.13 -17.94
C PRO A 67 1.36 -5.00 -17.46
N VAL A 68 0.35 -4.37 -16.86
CA VAL A 68 -0.93 -4.99 -16.48
C VAL A 68 -2.02 -4.57 -17.46
N ARG A 69 -2.85 -5.51 -17.90
CA ARG A 69 -4.02 -5.24 -18.75
C ARG A 69 -5.26 -5.06 -17.88
N THR A 70 -5.92 -3.91 -17.97
CA THR A 70 -7.15 -3.57 -17.24
C THR A 70 -8.33 -3.40 -18.21
N GLY A 71 -9.54 -3.12 -17.69
CA GLY A 71 -10.71 -2.82 -18.52
C GLY A 71 -11.68 -3.99 -18.78
N ARG A 72 -11.59 -5.07 -17.99
CA ARG A 72 -12.62 -6.11 -17.98
C ARG A 72 -13.95 -5.52 -17.50
N PRO A 73 -15.05 -5.59 -18.28
CA PRO A 73 -16.34 -5.02 -17.91
C PRO A 73 -16.88 -5.54 -16.57
N GLU A 74 -16.63 -6.81 -16.27
CA GLU A 74 -17.08 -7.45 -15.03
C GLU A 74 -16.46 -6.82 -13.78
N ALA A 75 -15.26 -6.22 -13.93
CA ALA A 75 -14.65 -5.49 -12.84
C ALA A 75 -15.44 -4.23 -12.48
N ALA A 76 -16.24 -3.67 -13.41
CA ALA A 76 -17.08 -2.49 -13.19
C ALA A 76 -18.13 -2.73 -12.10
N GLU A 77 -18.68 -3.94 -12.06
CA GLU A 77 -19.80 -4.39 -11.22
C GLU A 77 -19.41 -4.65 -9.76
N LEU A 78 -18.11 -4.77 -9.47
CA LEU A 78 -17.63 -5.02 -8.12
C LEU A 78 -17.80 -3.77 -7.25
N ARG A 79 -18.34 -3.96 -6.03
CA ARG A 79 -18.27 -2.96 -4.97
C ARG A 79 -16.80 -2.67 -4.63
N ARG A 80 -16.49 -1.41 -4.37
CA ARG A 80 -15.12 -0.96 -4.09
C ARG A 80 -15.10 -0.08 -2.85
N GLU A 81 -14.12 -0.37 -2.02
CA GLU A 81 -13.86 0.29 -0.75
C GLU A 81 -12.37 0.62 -0.72
N PHE A 82 -12.02 1.73 -0.08
CA PHE A 82 -10.63 2.15 0.10
C PHE A 82 -10.40 2.40 1.60
N VAL A 83 -9.36 1.80 2.16
CA VAL A 83 -8.94 2.05 3.55
C VAL A 83 -7.65 2.86 3.49
N LEU A 84 -7.71 4.13 3.88
CA LEU A 84 -6.56 5.04 3.95
C LEU A 84 -5.95 5.01 5.35
N CYS A 85 -4.64 4.77 5.44
CA CYS A 85 -3.90 4.97 6.68
C CYS A 85 -3.25 6.36 6.67
N SER A 86 -3.36 7.11 7.76
CA SER A 86 -2.96 8.52 7.85
C SER A 86 -1.50 8.79 7.48
N GLU A 87 -0.59 7.83 7.73
CA GLU A 87 0.84 7.99 7.45
C GLU A 87 1.31 7.21 6.21
N SER A 88 0.37 6.77 5.36
CA SER A 88 0.69 5.95 4.18
C SER A 88 1.14 6.78 2.97
N GLY A 89 0.75 8.06 2.88
CA GLY A 89 1.04 8.94 1.74
C GLY A 89 0.14 8.71 0.52
N PHE A 90 -1.08 8.17 0.72
CA PHE A 90 -2.02 7.81 -0.34
C PHE A 90 -3.25 8.73 -0.41
N GLU A 91 -3.18 9.93 0.16
CA GLU A 91 -4.31 10.86 0.26
C GLU A 91 -4.89 11.20 -1.12
N SER A 92 -4.03 11.49 -2.09
CA SER A 92 -4.48 11.77 -3.47
C SER A 92 -5.18 10.57 -4.13
N VAL A 93 -4.86 9.34 -3.70
CA VAL A 93 -5.51 8.12 -4.19
C VAL A 93 -6.88 7.96 -3.56
N ALA A 94 -6.99 8.20 -2.26
CA ALA A 94 -8.27 8.19 -1.53
C ALA A 94 -9.23 9.24 -2.10
N GLU A 95 -8.74 10.45 -2.42
CA GLU A 95 -9.53 11.49 -3.09
C GLU A 95 -10.08 11.03 -4.44
N ARG A 96 -9.24 10.37 -5.26
CA ARG A 96 -9.69 9.80 -6.55
C ARG A 96 -10.68 8.66 -6.36
N ALA A 97 -10.50 7.83 -5.34
CA ALA A 97 -11.43 6.75 -4.99
C ALA A 97 -12.80 7.32 -4.61
N ALA A 98 -12.84 8.32 -3.72
CA ALA A 98 -14.05 9.03 -3.32
C ALA A 98 -14.75 9.70 -4.51
N ALA A 99 -14.00 10.42 -5.36
CA ALA A 99 -14.53 11.04 -6.58
C ALA A 99 -15.09 10.02 -7.58
N SER A 100 -14.62 8.77 -7.51
CA SER A 100 -15.12 7.64 -8.31
C SER A 100 -16.27 6.89 -7.63
N GLY A 101 -16.79 7.39 -6.51
CA GLY A 101 -17.92 6.81 -5.77
C GLY A 101 -17.58 5.59 -4.91
N TRP A 102 -16.30 5.37 -4.58
CA TRP A 102 -15.91 4.28 -3.68
C TRP A 102 -16.21 4.71 -2.23
N GLY A 103 -16.55 3.75 -1.37
CA GLY A 103 -16.52 4.01 0.06
C GLY A 103 -15.07 4.19 0.52
N VAL A 104 -14.83 5.19 1.39
CA VAL A 104 -13.49 5.51 1.89
C VAL A 104 -13.53 5.50 3.42
N HIS A 105 -12.62 4.72 4.00
CA HIS A 105 -12.44 4.54 5.44
C HIS A 105 -11.05 5.03 5.81
N HIS A 106 -10.90 5.51 7.04
CA HIS A 106 -9.65 6.07 7.53
C HIS A 106 -9.22 5.35 8.80
N ILE A 107 -7.93 5.08 8.93
CA ILE A 107 -7.29 4.55 10.13
C ILE A 107 -6.10 5.46 10.46
N ASP A 108 -5.99 5.92 11.70
CA ASP A 108 -4.88 6.76 12.13
C ASP A 108 -3.66 5.91 12.49
N THR A 109 -2.91 5.48 11.49
CA THR A 109 -1.80 4.53 11.67
C THR A 109 -0.80 4.54 10.50
N GLY A 110 0.29 3.78 10.69
CA GLY A 110 1.32 3.53 9.69
C GLY A 110 0.80 2.80 8.44
N HIS A 111 1.69 2.50 7.50
CA HIS A 111 1.31 1.95 6.19
C HIS A 111 0.60 0.58 6.24
N ASP A 112 0.92 -0.25 7.23
CA ASP A 112 0.46 -1.63 7.34
C ASP A 112 -0.53 -1.80 8.51
N PRO A 113 -1.82 -1.42 8.35
CA PRO A 113 -2.80 -1.42 9.44
C PRO A 113 -3.10 -2.81 10.00
N MET A 114 -2.81 -3.88 9.24
CA MET A 114 -2.90 -5.26 9.74
C MET A 114 -1.84 -5.59 10.80
N ILE A 115 -0.82 -4.75 10.95
CA ILE A 115 0.19 -4.84 12.01
C ILE A 115 -0.11 -3.80 13.09
N THR A 116 -0.25 -2.55 12.69
CA THR A 116 -0.27 -1.41 13.62
C THR A 116 -1.65 -1.09 14.22
N ALA A 117 -2.73 -1.50 13.56
CA ALA A 117 -4.11 -1.27 14.02
C ALA A 117 -5.06 -2.43 13.64
N PRO A 118 -4.71 -3.70 13.97
CA PRO A 118 -5.42 -4.87 13.44
C PRO A 118 -6.88 -4.94 13.89
N GLY A 119 -7.21 -4.45 15.09
CA GLY A 119 -8.58 -4.43 15.60
C GLY A 119 -9.48 -3.48 14.82
N GLU A 120 -9.05 -2.24 14.62
CA GLU A 120 -9.79 -1.23 13.86
C GLU A 120 -9.94 -1.63 12.38
N LEU A 121 -8.88 -2.17 11.77
CA LEU A 121 -8.96 -2.71 10.42
C LEU A 121 -9.99 -3.85 10.33
N ALA A 122 -10.02 -4.76 11.31
CA ALA A 122 -10.97 -5.86 11.33
C ALA A 122 -12.42 -5.36 11.45
N GLU A 123 -12.69 -4.35 12.28
CA GLU A 123 -14.02 -3.75 12.42
C GLU A 123 -14.50 -3.14 11.09
N ILE A 124 -13.64 -2.41 10.39
CA ILE A 124 -13.95 -1.85 9.05
C ILE A 124 -14.29 -2.98 8.07
N LEU A 125 -13.46 -4.02 8.00
CA LEU A 125 -13.66 -5.14 7.08
C LEU A 125 -14.96 -5.91 7.37
N LEU A 126 -15.28 -6.12 8.65
CA LEU A 126 -16.54 -6.74 9.06
C LEU A 126 -17.75 -5.86 8.71
N GLY A 127 -17.69 -4.55 8.95
CA GLY A 127 -18.74 -3.61 8.54
C GLY A 127 -18.97 -3.59 7.02
N ILE A 128 -17.90 -3.68 6.22
CA ILE A 128 -17.99 -3.82 4.76
C ILE A 128 -18.68 -5.13 4.39
N ALA A 129 -18.35 -6.24 5.06
CA ALA A 129 -18.96 -7.55 4.79
C ALA A 129 -20.46 -7.56 5.12
N ASP A 130 -20.84 -7.02 6.28
CA ASP A 130 -22.23 -7.01 6.76
C ASP A 130 -23.14 -6.09 5.93
N SER A 131 -22.58 -5.00 5.39
CA SER A 131 -23.29 -4.11 4.47
C SER A 131 -23.55 -4.72 3.08
N ARG A 132 -23.10 -5.96 2.80
CA ARG A 132 -23.46 -6.70 1.56
C ARG A 132 -24.83 -7.38 1.62
N THR A 133 -25.49 -7.35 2.77
CA THR A 133 -26.71 -8.13 3.05
C THR A 133 -28.01 -7.31 2.99
N ALA A 134 -27.97 -6.07 2.50
CA ALA A 134 -29.15 -5.19 2.35
C ALA A 134 -29.53 -4.98 0.88
#